data_AF-A0A4Y2HQP1-F1
#
_entry.id   AF-A0A4Y2HQP1-F1
#
_cell.length_a   1.000
_cell.length_b   1.000
_cell.length_c   1.000
_cell.angle_alpha   90.00
_cell.angle_beta   90.00
_cell.angle_gamma   90.00
#
_symmetry.space_group_name_H-M   'P 1'
#
loop_
_entity.id
_entity.type
_entity.pdbx_description
1 polymer ?
#
loop_
_entity_poly.entity_id
_entity_poly.type
_entity_poly.pdbx_seq_one_letter_code
_entity_poly.pdbx_strand_id
1 'polypeptide(L)'
;MACKDYVALSLFCSLSDLRYLFSKSGFQLPNSPNTIRSIVTDFANTVKADLIIEFEYLKKQGERFALIFDEWTSQKNHRYLNLNLHHKEKHFNLGLIRIHGWCTAEHTTSLMGKNPPGKLRS
;
A
#
# COMPACT_ATOMS: atom_id res chain seq x y z
N MET A 1 -17.41 -1.55 -5.51
CA MET A 1 -17.49 -1.49 -6.98
C MET A 1 -16.14 -1.91 -7.57
N ALA A 2 -15.15 -1.02 -7.76
CA ALA A 2 -13.88 -1.34 -8.45
C ALA A 2 -13.18 -2.66 -8.04
N CYS A 3 -12.92 -2.88 -6.74
CA CYS A 3 -12.26 -4.11 -6.27
C CYS A 3 -13.18 -5.35 -6.30
N LYS A 4 -14.50 -5.18 -6.23
CA LYS A 4 -15.46 -6.30 -6.26
C LYS A 4 -15.78 -6.73 -7.70
N ASP A 5 -15.74 -5.78 -8.62
CA ASP A 5 -16.16 -5.97 -10.01
C ASP A 5 -14.96 -6.14 -10.95
N TYR A 6 -13.75 -6.29 -10.40
CA TYR A 6 -12.49 -6.40 -11.16
C TYR A 6 -12.26 -5.27 -12.17
N VAL A 7 -12.72 -4.06 -11.83
CA VAL A 7 -12.63 -2.88 -12.69
C VAL A 7 -11.39 -2.07 -12.37
N ALA A 8 -10.61 -1.76 -13.40
CA ALA A 8 -9.44 -0.89 -13.28
C ALA A 8 -9.84 0.54 -12.88
N LEU A 9 -9.08 1.17 -11.98
CA LEU A 9 -9.32 2.55 -11.58
C LEU A 9 -9.20 3.54 -12.76
N SER A 10 -8.39 3.23 -13.76
CA SER A 10 -8.27 4.04 -14.97
C SER A 10 -9.60 4.20 -15.73
N LEU A 11 -10.53 3.26 -15.55
CA LEU A 11 -11.85 3.30 -16.17
C LEU A 11 -12.67 4.53 -15.74
N PHE A 12 -12.45 5.02 -14.51
CA PHE A 12 -13.06 6.26 -14.02
C PHE A 12 -12.59 7.49 -14.79
N CYS A 13 -11.44 7.41 -15.47
CA CYS A 13 -10.96 8.49 -16.33
C CYS A 13 -11.59 8.43 -17.73
N SER A 14 -11.82 7.24 -18.29
CA SER A 14 -12.12 7.10 -19.72
C SER A 14 -13.61 6.89 -20.04
N LEU A 15 -14.43 6.36 -19.12
CA LEU A 15 -15.82 6.06 -19.42
C LEU A 15 -16.75 7.28 -19.28
N SER A 16 -17.32 7.71 -20.41
CA SER A 16 -18.34 8.75 -20.49
C SER A 16 -19.60 8.40 -19.68
N ASP A 17 -20.06 7.15 -19.77
CA ASP A 17 -21.30 6.72 -19.13
C ASP A 17 -21.17 6.74 -17.62
N LEU A 18 -20.02 6.31 -17.11
CA LEU A 18 -19.70 6.36 -15.68
C LEU A 18 -19.65 7.83 -15.21
N ARG A 19 -19.02 8.72 -15.98
CA ARG A 19 -19.01 10.15 -15.66
C ARG A 19 -20.40 10.75 -15.63
N TYR A 20 -21.23 10.43 -16.61
CA TYR A 20 -22.61 10.88 -16.68
C TYR A 20 -23.40 10.40 -15.44
N LEU A 21 -23.34 9.11 -15.12
CA LEU A 21 -24.03 8.52 -13.97
C LEU A 21 -23.61 9.17 -12.65
N PHE A 22 -22.30 9.32 -12.42
CA PHE A 22 -21.80 9.94 -11.19
C PHE A 22 -22.14 11.43 -11.11
N SER A 23 -22.13 12.16 -12.24
CA SER A 23 -22.53 13.56 -12.28
C SER A 23 -24.01 13.77 -11.94
N LYS A 24 -24.89 12.85 -12.34
CA LYS A 24 -26.31 12.87 -11.96
C LYS A 24 -26.51 12.67 -10.46
N SER A 25 -25.59 11.97 -9.81
CA SER A 25 -25.55 11.79 -8.36
C SER A 25 -24.77 12.89 -7.63
N GLY A 26 -24.33 13.95 -8.32
CA GLY A 26 -23.60 15.08 -7.72
C GLY A 26 -22.10 14.86 -7.53
N PHE A 27 -21.54 13.77 -8.06
CA PHE A 27 -20.12 13.45 -7.92
C PHE A 27 -19.34 13.76 -9.20
N GLN A 28 -18.15 14.34 -9.04
CA GLN A 28 -17.22 14.53 -10.15
C GLN A 28 -16.14 13.45 -10.14
N LEU A 29 -16.02 12.73 -11.25
CA LEU A 29 -14.98 11.73 -11.43
C LEU A 29 -13.66 12.37 -11.86
N PRO A 30 -12.52 11.81 -11.45
CA PRO A 30 -11.20 12.32 -11.79
C PRO A 30 -10.95 12.31 -13.29
N ASN A 31 -10.32 13.36 -13.80
CA ASN A 31 -10.07 13.56 -15.24
C ASN A 31 -8.73 13.00 -15.72
N SER A 32 -7.85 12.60 -14.80
CA SER A 32 -6.53 12.08 -15.15
C SER A 32 -6.12 10.93 -14.23
N PRO A 33 -5.32 9.97 -14.74
CA PRO A 33 -4.68 8.95 -13.91
C PRO A 33 -3.84 9.54 -12.77
N ASN A 34 -3.26 10.72 -12.96
CA ASN A 34 -2.48 11.41 -11.93
C ASN A 34 -3.37 11.87 -10.76
N THR A 35 -4.57 12.38 -11.06
CA THR A 35 -5.56 12.74 -10.03
C THR A 35 -6.00 11.52 -9.23
N ILE A 36 -6.26 10.38 -9.90
CA ILE A 36 -6.55 9.11 -9.22
C ILE A 36 -5.39 8.72 -8.30
N ARG A 37 -4.16 8.75 -8.81
CA ARG A 37 -2.97 8.42 -8.02
C ARG A 37 -2.86 9.30 -6.78
N SER A 38 -3.08 10.61 -6.89
CA SER A 38 -3.07 11.52 -5.73
C SER A 38 -4.11 11.11 -4.71
N ILE A 39 -5.38 10.99 -5.12
CA ILE A 39 -6.49 10.62 -4.22
C ILE A 39 -6.19 9.33 -3.46
N VAL A 40 -5.71 8.29 -4.17
CA VAL A 40 -5.37 6.99 -3.55
C VAL A 40 -4.18 7.12 -2.60
N THR A 41 -3.15 7.88 -2.99
CA THR A 41 -1.94 8.05 -2.17
C THR A 41 -2.24 8.86 -0.91
N ASP A 42 -3.03 9.93 -1.03
CA ASP A 42 -3.41 10.81 0.08
C ASP A 42 -4.24 10.03 1.10
N PHE A 43 -5.25 9.29 0.64
CA PHE A 43 -6.03 8.40 1.50
C PHE A 43 -5.16 7.33 2.18
N ALA A 44 -4.25 6.70 1.43
CA ALA A 44 -3.33 5.71 1.99
C ALA A 44 -2.40 6.32 3.04
N ASN A 45 -2.00 7.58 2.90
CA ASN A 45 -1.18 8.29 3.89
C ASN A 45 -1.97 8.57 5.18
N THR A 46 -3.25 8.94 5.08
CA THR A 46 -4.13 9.07 6.25
C THR A 46 -4.25 7.74 7.00
N VAL A 47 -4.56 6.65 6.28
CA VAL A 47 -4.67 5.31 6.89
C VAL A 47 -3.34 4.88 7.54
N LYS A 48 -2.20 5.18 6.92
CA LYS A 48 -0.88 4.91 7.52
C LYS A 48 -0.67 5.66 8.82
N ALA A 49 -1.05 6.94 8.88
CA ALA A 49 -0.92 7.74 10.10
C ALA A 49 -1.77 7.14 11.23
N ASP A 50 -3.00 6.75 10.93
CA ASP A 50 -3.90 6.11 11.89
C ASP A 50 -3.35 4.76 12.39
N LEU A 51 -2.83 3.93 11.49
CA LEU A 51 -2.21 2.65 11.85
C LEU A 51 -0.93 2.82 12.70
N ILE A 52 -0.12 3.85 12.43
CA ILE A 52 1.05 4.16 13.27
C ILE A 52 0.60 4.46 14.70
N ILE A 53 -0.44 5.27 14.87
CA ILE A 53 -1.00 5.61 16.20
C ILE A 53 -1.55 4.35 16.88
N GLU A 54 -2.29 3.51 16.16
CA GLU A 54 -2.82 2.23 16.69
C GLU A 54 -1.67 1.32 17.15
N PHE A 55 -0.63 1.13 16.34
CA PHE A 55 0.50 0.28 16.67
C PHE A 55 1.34 0.83 17.83
N GLU A 56 1.53 2.14 17.92
CA GLU A 56 2.19 2.76 19.08
C GLU A 56 1.41 2.54 20.37
N TYR A 57 0.09 2.69 20.32
CA TYR A 57 -0.79 2.42 21.46
C TYR A 57 -0.69 0.95 21.89
N LEU A 58 -0.86 0.01 20.97
CA LEU A 58 -0.76 -1.42 21.25
C LEU A 58 0.62 -1.82 21.81
N LYS A 59 1.69 -1.24 21.26
CA LYS A 59 3.06 -1.45 21.75
C LYS A 59 3.24 -0.96 23.19
N LYS A 60 2.64 0.18 23.56
CA LYS A 60 2.64 0.69 24.95
C LYS A 60 1.89 -0.22 25.92
N GLN A 61 0.88 -0.95 25.45
CA GLN A 61 0.16 -1.95 26.24
C GLN A 61 0.95 -3.27 26.42
N GLY A 62 2.14 -3.39 25.83
CA GLY A 62 2.95 -4.61 25.89
C GLY A 62 2.42 -5.73 24.98
N GLU A 63 1.56 -5.40 24.02
CA GLU A 63 1.04 -6.36 23.06
C GLU A 63 2.14 -6.86 22.11
N ARG A 64 2.01 -8.12 21.69
CA ARG A 64 2.95 -8.75 20.77
C ARG A 64 2.39 -8.77 19.35
N PHE A 65 3.32 -8.71 18.40
CA PHE A 65 3.06 -8.76 16.97
C PHE A 65 3.87 -9.89 16.34
N ALA A 66 3.32 -10.50 15.31
CA ALA A 66 4.06 -11.37 14.42
C ALA A 66 4.14 -10.72 13.03
N LEU A 67 5.32 -10.75 12.41
CA LEU A 67 5.52 -10.31 11.04
C LEU A 67 5.66 -11.55 10.15
N ILE A 68 4.90 -11.57 9.07
CA ILE A 68 4.96 -12.59 8.03
C ILE A 68 5.52 -11.95 6.76
N PHE A 69 6.48 -12.64 6.16
CA PHE A 69 7.18 -12.24 4.95
C PHE A 69 6.87 -13.26 3.86
N ASP A 70 6.09 -12.86 2.85
CA ASP A 70 5.78 -13.74 1.72
C ASP A 70 6.59 -13.28 0.49
N GLU A 71 7.65 -14.03 0.17
CA GLU A 71 8.40 -13.81 -1.06
C GLU A 71 7.76 -14.55 -2.23
N TRP A 72 7.61 -13.87 -3.37
CA TRP A 72 7.15 -14.49 -4.61
C TRP A 72 7.94 -13.99 -5.81
N THR A 73 8.17 -14.89 -6.77
CA THR A 73 8.71 -14.55 -8.09
C THR A 73 7.63 -14.73 -9.15
N SER A 74 7.36 -13.66 -9.91
CA SER A 74 6.44 -13.70 -11.04
C SER A 74 7.05 -14.40 -12.25
N GLN A 75 6.20 -14.83 -13.19
CA GLN A 75 6.63 -15.41 -14.48
C GLN A 75 7.54 -14.48 -15.30
N LYS A 76 7.44 -13.16 -15.08
CA LYS A 76 8.32 -12.15 -15.72
C LYS A 76 9.63 -11.93 -14.96
N ASN A 77 10.00 -12.84 -14.06
CA ASN A 77 11.20 -12.78 -13.22
C ASN A 77 11.29 -11.50 -12.37
N HIS A 78 10.14 -10.94 -11.98
CA HIS A 78 10.08 -9.90 -10.95
C HIS A 78 9.83 -10.55 -9.60
N ARG A 79 10.65 -10.19 -8.62
CA ARG A 79 10.54 -10.67 -7.24
C ARG A 79 9.88 -9.62 -6.38
N TYR A 80 9.07 -10.07 -5.46
CA TYR A 80 8.39 -9.20 -4.51
C TYR A 80 8.34 -9.85 -3.15
N LEU A 81 8.24 -8.99 -2.14
CA LEU A 81 8.13 -9.35 -0.75
C LEU A 81 6.90 -8.65 -0.18
N ASN A 82 5.90 -9.45 0.20
CA ASN A 82 4.72 -8.95 0.89
C ASN A 82 4.98 -8.97 2.40
N LEU A 83 4.61 -7.89 3.08
CA LEU A 83 4.77 -7.75 4.52
C LEU A 83 3.40 -7.70 5.20
N ASN A 84 3.11 -8.70 6.03
CA ASN A 84 1.89 -8.76 6.82
C ASN A 84 2.21 -8.72 8.31
N LEU A 85 1.46 -7.91 9.04
CA LEU A 85 1.52 -7.83 10.50
C LEU A 85 0.27 -8.49 11.09
N HIS A 86 0.51 -9.43 11.99
CA HIS A 86 -0.51 -10.23 12.66
C HIS A 86 -0.54 -9.84 14.13
N HIS A 87 -1.74 -9.55 14.63
CA HIS A 87 -2.01 -9.24 16.02
C HIS A 87 -3.34 -9.85 16.44
N LYS A 88 -3.30 -10.89 17.29
CA LYS A 88 -4.50 -11.66 17.69
C LYS A 88 -5.24 -12.14 16.43
N GLU A 89 -6.50 -11.74 16.25
CA GLU A 89 -7.34 -12.07 15.10
C GLU A 89 -7.28 -11.00 13.99
N LYS A 90 -6.50 -9.93 14.17
CA LYS A 90 -6.34 -8.86 13.18
C LYS A 90 -5.11 -9.10 12.31
N HIS A 91 -5.27 -8.80 11.02
CA HIS A 91 -4.22 -8.88 10.01
C HIS A 91 -4.12 -7.54 9.28
N PHE A 92 -2.90 -7.03 9.16
CA PHE A 92 -2.60 -5.77 8.52
C PHE A 92 -1.60 -6.00 7.40
N ASN A 93 -1.96 -5.67 6.16
CA ASN A 93 -1.01 -5.64 5.06
C ASN A 93 -0.22 -4.33 5.13
N LEU A 94 1.08 -4.40 5.43
CA LEU A 94 1.95 -3.23 5.53
C LEU A 94 2.45 -2.77 4.16
N GLY A 95 2.47 -3.69 3.20
CA GLY A 95 2.69 -3.37 1.80
C GLY A 95 3.45 -4.45 1.04
N LEU A 96 3.65 -4.17 -0.25
CA LEU A 96 4.35 -5.02 -1.20
C LEU A 96 5.61 -4.30 -1.69
N ILE A 97 6.76 -4.91 -1.44
CA ILE A 97 8.06 -4.38 -1.84
C ILE A 97 8.52 -5.14 -3.09
N ARG A 98 8.91 -4.42 -4.14
CA ARG A 98 9.57 -5.03 -5.29
C ARG A 98 11.07 -5.19 -5.00
N ILE A 99 11.57 -6.41 -5.07
CA ILE A 99 13.00 -6.69 -4.89
C ILE A 99 13.67 -6.60 -6.26
N HIS A 100 14.69 -5.75 -6.35
CA HIS A 100 15.53 -5.63 -7.53
C HIS A 100 16.83 -6.43 -7.33
N GLY A 101 17.13 -7.34 -8.24
CA GLY A 101 18.33 -8.17 -8.15
C GLY A 101 18.16 -9.36 -7.21
N TRP A 102 19.21 -9.69 -6.47
CA TRP A 102 19.29 -10.91 -5.66
C TRP A 102 18.70 -10.66 -4.26
N CYS A 103 17.94 -11.64 -3.75
CA CYS A 103 17.35 -11.60 -2.41
C CYS A 103 18.30 -12.29 -1.41
N THR A 104 19.39 -11.62 -1.04
CA THR A 104 20.27 -12.12 0.04
C THR A 104 19.73 -11.69 1.40
N ALA A 105 20.13 -12.36 2.47
CA ALA A 105 19.69 -12.01 3.83
C ALA A 105 20.03 -10.56 4.20
N GLU A 106 21.19 -10.06 3.76
CA GLU A 106 21.64 -8.69 3.98
C GLU A 106 20.74 -7.69 3.23
N HIS A 107 20.37 -8.01 2.00
CA HIS A 107 19.48 -7.17 1.20
C HIS A 107 18.07 -7.13 1.80
N THR A 108 17.53 -8.27 2.23
CA THR A 108 16.24 -8.30 2.92
C THR A 108 16.27 -7.50 4.22
N THR A 109 17.38 -7.58 4.97
CA THR A 109 17.56 -6.79 6.19
C THR A 109 17.65 -5.29 5.89
N SER A 110 18.30 -4.88 4.80
CA SER A 110 18.39 -3.46 4.43
C SER A 110 17.05 -2.88 3.99
N LEU A 111 16.20 -3.68 3.33
CA LEU A 111 14.82 -3.31 3.03
C LEU A 111 13.99 -3.07 4.30
N MET A 112 14.30 -3.78 5.39
CA MET A 112 13.60 -3.67 6.68
C MET A 112 14.23 -2.64 7.62
N GLY A 113 15.46 -2.21 7.36
CA GLY A 113 16.25 -1.42 8.31
C GLY A 113 17.18 -0.41 7.66
N LYS A 114 16.68 0.81 7.38
CA LYS A 114 17.23 2.13 7.78
C LYS A 114 16.44 3.29 7.19
N ASN A 115 16.34 4.36 8.00
CA ASN A 115 15.86 5.74 7.83
C ASN A 115 15.41 6.25 6.44
N PRO A 116 14.41 7.17 6.39
CA PRO A 116 14.00 7.84 5.16
C PRO A 116 15.20 8.47 4.43
N PRO A 117 15.21 8.47 3.09
CA PRO A 117 16.30 9.03 2.30
C PRO A 117 16.32 10.55 2.52
N GLY A 118 17.21 11.04 3.41
CA GLY A 118 17.24 12.47 3.73
C GLY A 118 18.13 12.94 4.89
N LYS A 119 18.89 12.08 5.56
CA LYS A 119 19.96 12.55 6.47
C LYS A 119 21.32 12.17 5.92
N LEU A 120 21.87 13.08 5.12
CA LEU A 120 23.30 13.22 4.90
C LEU A 120 24.00 13.20 6.27
N ARG A 121 24.91 12.25 6.46
CA ARG A 121 25.83 12.27 7.59
C ARG A 121 26.81 13.42 7.35
N SER A 122 26.94 14.28 8.36
CA SER A 122 28.00 15.27 8.54
C SER A 122 29.39 14.67 8.41
#